data_AF-A0A7D9I5V7-F1
#
_entry.id   AF-A0A7D9I5V7-F1
#
_cell.length_a   1.000
_cell.length_b   1.000
_cell.length_c   1.000
_cell.angle_alpha   90.00
_cell.angle_beta   90.00
_cell.angle_gamma   90.00
#
_symmetry.space_group_name_H-M   'P 1'
#
loop_
_entity.id
_entity.type
_entity.pdbx_description
1 polymer ?
#
loop_
_entity_poly.entity_id
_entity_poly.type
_entity_poly.pdbx_seq_one_letter_code
_entity_poly.pdbx_strand_id
1 'polypeptide(L)'
;MEKCIVFTDTLMALLTTLHGNVCKRENCDRPLDYRKTYVGTCLVVSWGCSSGHFGGRWAAQPSCNKIRAGNLMLGSALLLSGNSYTKVGLMFNFCNLQYFSSTLFNQYQQLYIAPAINEFWEQHKQQLWEEKADKEVVLSGDGGNDSPGHSAQYCTYSLADMNDQAILQMNVVDVREAAGKSNNMERIGFQRGMDALHQKLF
;
A
#
# COMPACT_ATOMS: atom_id res chain seq x y z
N MET A 1 7.69 1.14 16.73
CA MET A 1 8.87 1.60 15.95
C MET A 1 8.65 3.04 15.54
N GLU A 2 9.45 3.93 16.12
CA GLU A 2 9.44 5.36 15.83
C GLU A 2 10.16 5.65 14.50
N LYS A 3 9.73 6.69 13.78
CA LYS A 3 10.27 7.09 12.49
C LYS A 3 10.22 8.61 12.38
N CYS A 4 11.24 9.21 11.75
CA CYS A 4 11.30 10.66 11.51
C CYS A 4 11.92 10.97 10.15
N ILE A 5 11.79 12.23 9.71
CA ILE A 5 12.44 12.75 8.51
C ILE A 5 13.79 13.36 8.92
N VAL A 6 14.85 13.03 8.17
CA VAL A 6 16.23 13.47 8.47
C VAL A 6 16.85 14.05 7.20
N PHE A 7 17.66 15.11 7.35
CA PHE A 7 18.41 15.72 6.26
C PHE A 7 19.53 14.81 5.77
N THR A 8 19.74 14.76 4.45
CA THR A 8 20.78 13.94 3.84
C THR A 8 22.17 14.31 4.37
N ASP A 9 22.45 15.60 4.56
CA ASP A 9 23.77 16.06 5.03
C ASP A 9 24.08 15.63 6.46
N THR A 10 23.07 15.59 7.33
CA THR A 10 23.20 15.04 8.69
C THR A 10 23.59 13.56 8.66
N LEU A 11 22.96 12.77 7.77
CA LEU A 11 23.30 11.36 7.59
C LEU A 11 24.71 11.18 7.01
N MET A 12 25.10 12.02 6.05
CA MET A 12 26.44 11.98 5.48
C MET A 12 27.50 12.32 6.53
N ALA A 13 27.31 13.38 7.32
CA ALA A 13 28.21 13.73 8.41
C ALA A 13 28.35 12.59 9.43
N LEU A 14 27.25 11.93 9.80
CA LEU A 14 27.27 10.76 10.67
C LEU A 14 28.06 9.60 10.08
N LEU A 15 27.82 9.23 8.82
CA LEU A 15 28.52 8.14 8.15
C LEU A 15 30.03 8.42 8.01
N THR A 16 30.39 9.65 7.67
CA THR A 16 31.79 10.08 7.60
C THR A 16 32.46 10.07 8.97
N THR A 17 31.75 10.44 10.04
CA THR A 17 32.27 10.40 11.42
C THR A 17 32.54 8.96 11.87
N LEU A 18 31.66 8.02 11.52
CA LEU A 18 31.77 6.61 11.89
C LEU A 18 32.82 5.86 11.06
N HIS A 19 32.92 6.15 9.77
CA HIS A 19 33.74 5.37 8.84
C HIS A 19 35.03 6.07 8.39
N GLY A 20 35.18 7.37 8.64
CA GLY A 20 36.35 8.17 8.29
C GLY A 20 36.38 8.61 6.82
N ASN A 21 37.35 9.44 6.45
CA ASN A 21 37.50 9.95 5.07
C ASN A 21 38.55 9.19 4.25
N VAL A 22 39.23 8.22 4.85
CA VAL A 22 40.38 7.52 4.26
C VAL A 22 40.16 6.03 4.33
N CYS A 23 40.64 5.31 3.32
CA CYS A 23 40.56 3.85 3.29
C CYS A 23 41.28 3.24 4.51
N LYS A 24 40.66 2.24 5.15
CA LYS A 24 41.22 1.54 6.32
C LYS A 24 42.00 0.28 5.95
N ARG A 25 42.23 0.03 4.66
CA ARG A 25 42.90 -1.18 4.19
C ARG A 25 44.41 -0.96 4.24
N GLU A 26 45.16 -2.00 4.62
CA GLU A 26 46.62 -1.95 4.68
C GLU A 26 47.19 -1.43 3.35
N ASN A 27 48.17 -0.52 3.44
CA ASN A 27 48.84 0.14 2.32
C ASN A 27 47.89 0.95 1.41
N CYS A 28 46.80 1.51 1.95
CA CYS A 28 45.90 2.36 1.19
C CYS A 28 45.46 3.61 1.95
N ASP A 29 46.03 4.76 1.61
CA ASP A 29 45.66 6.07 2.18
C ASP A 29 44.75 6.89 1.26
N ARG A 30 44.09 6.23 0.30
CA ARG A 30 43.24 6.91 -0.67
C ARG A 30 41.94 7.37 -0.01
N PRO A 31 41.42 8.55 -0.40
CA PRO A 31 40.18 9.06 0.14
C PRO A 31 39.00 8.13 -0.20
N LEU A 32 38.04 8.06 0.73
CA LEU A 32 36.76 7.39 0.51
C LEU A 32 35.80 8.32 -0.24
N ASP A 33 35.26 7.82 -1.35
CA ASP A 33 34.20 8.44 -2.11
C ASP A 33 32.86 7.87 -1.65
N TYR A 34 31.98 8.73 -1.12
CA TYR A 34 30.65 8.36 -0.64
C TYR A 34 29.59 8.67 -1.69
N ARG A 35 28.99 7.61 -2.25
CA ARG A 35 27.98 7.72 -3.30
C ARG A 35 26.59 7.55 -2.74
N LYS A 36 25.75 8.56 -2.98
CA LYS A 36 24.33 8.56 -2.64
C LYS A 36 23.53 7.95 -3.79
N THR A 37 22.62 7.05 -3.45
CA THR A 37 21.61 6.50 -4.37
C THR A 37 20.27 6.50 -3.67
N TYR A 38 19.19 6.73 -4.41
CA TYR A 38 17.84 6.78 -3.85
C TYR A 38 17.00 5.65 -4.43
N VAL A 39 16.27 4.97 -3.55
CA VAL A 39 15.31 3.91 -3.92
C VAL A 39 13.96 4.31 -3.35
N GLY A 40 13.17 5.05 -4.14
CA GLY A 40 11.98 5.74 -3.64
C GLY A 40 12.36 6.70 -2.52
N THR A 41 11.77 6.52 -1.35
CA THR A 41 12.04 7.35 -0.15
C THR A 41 13.34 6.98 0.59
N CYS A 42 14.01 5.88 0.21
CA CYS A 42 15.16 5.37 0.94
C CYS A 42 16.49 5.90 0.37
N LEU A 43 17.26 6.62 1.19
CA LEU A 43 18.67 6.91 0.92
C LEU A 43 19.51 5.66 1.14
N VAL A 44 20.36 5.35 0.16
CA VAL A 44 21.36 4.29 0.19
C VAL A 44 22.71 4.92 -0.09
N VAL A 45 23.65 4.72 0.83
CA VAL A 45 25.01 5.25 0.71
C VAL A 45 25.97 4.08 0.58
N SER A 46 26.80 4.09 -0.45
CA SER A 46 27.92 3.16 -0.61
C SER A 46 29.21 3.93 -0.72
N TRP A 47 30.28 3.45 -0.10
CA TRP A 47 31.58 4.12 -0.16
C TRP A 47 32.72 3.16 -0.44
N GLY A 48 33.77 3.71 -1.04
CA GLY A 48 34.98 2.99 -1.39
C GLY A 48 36.06 3.95 -1.87
N CYS A 49 37.28 3.46 -2.09
CA CYS A 49 38.38 4.30 -2.58
C CYS A 49 38.66 4.07 -4.06
N SER A 50 39.45 4.96 -4.68
CA SER A 50 39.81 4.86 -6.09
C SER A 50 40.72 3.66 -6.44
N SER A 51 41.23 2.91 -5.46
CA SER A 51 41.89 1.61 -5.68
C SER A 51 40.90 0.46 -5.85
N GLY A 52 39.58 0.71 -5.77
CA GLY A 52 38.55 -0.33 -5.87
C GLY A 52 38.24 -1.04 -4.54
N HIS A 53 38.78 -0.58 -3.41
CA HIS A 53 38.44 -1.14 -2.10
C HIS A 53 37.02 -0.73 -1.68
N PHE A 54 36.18 -1.71 -1.41
CA PHE A 54 34.84 -1.49 -0.85
C PHE A 54 34.94 -1.12 0.63
N GLY A 55 34.43 0.06 0.98
CA GLY A 55 34.39 0.55 2.35
C GLY A 55 33.12 0.19 3.09
N GLY A 56 31.99 0.07 2.37
CA GLY A 56 30.72 -0.33 2.96
C GLY A 56 29.50 0.17 2.21
N ARG A 57 28.34 -0.25 2.72
CA ARG A 57 27.02 0.19 2.24
C ARG A 57 26.05 0.27 3.41
N TRP A 58 25.31 1.37 3.46
CA TRP A 58 24.28 1.63 4.46
C TRP A 58 22.98 2.09 3.78
N ALA A 59 21.85 1.83 4.41
CA ALA A 59 20.55 2.29 3.94
C ALA A 59 19.73 2.84 5.10
N ALA A 60 19.01 3.93 4.83
CA ALA A 60 18.20 4.63 5.83
C ALA A 60 16.93 3.87 6.26
N GLN A 61 16.63 2.75 5.61
CA GLN A 61 15.45 1.94 5.89
C GLN A 61 15.78 0.45 5.83
N PRO A 62 15.17 -0.37 6.70
CA PRO A 62 15.28 -1.82 6.59
C PRO A 62 14.66 -2.31 5.28
N SER A 63 14.99 -3.54 4.92
CA SER A 63 14.42 -4.20 3.75
C SER A 63 13.58 -5.39 4.18
N CYS A 64 12.38 -5.55 3.61
CA CYS A 64 11.56 -6.74 3.71
C CYS A 64 11.58 -7.42 2.34
N ASN A 65 12.13 -8.64 2.22
CA ASN A 65 12.24 -9.36 0.95
C ASN A 65 12.76 -8.49 -0.21
N LYS A 66 13.86 -7.75 0.03
CA LYS A 66 14.51 -6.80 -0.90
C LYS A 66 13.74 -5.50 -1.20
N ILE A 67 12.55 -5.31 -0.63
CA ILE A 67 11.76 -4.08 -0.72
C ILE A 67 12.13 -3.15 0.42
N ARG A 68 12.30 -1.84 0.15
CA ARG A 68 12.49 -0.85 1.20
C ARG A 68 11.21 -0.69 2.00
N ALA A 69 11.27 -0.96 3.30
CA ALA A 69 10.07 -1.03 4.14
C ALA A 69 9.29 0.29 4.15
N GLY A 70 9.98 1.44 4.11
CA GLY A 70 9.31 2.75 4.07
C GLY A 70 8.56 3.01 2.77
N ASN A 71 9.02 2.48 1.63
CA ASN A 71 8.31 2.59 0.37
C ASN A 71 6.99 1.80 0.39
N LEU A 72 7.05 0.54 0.86
CA LEU A 72 5.85 -0.28 0.99
C LEU A 72 4.87 0.35 2.00
N MET A 73 5.37 0.78 3.15
CA MET A 73 4.56 1.43 4.19
C MET A 73 3.89 2.72 3.69
N LEU A 74 4.61 3.59 2.98
CA LEU A 74 4.02 4.81 2.41
C LEU A 74 3.03 4.48 1.29
N GLY A 75 3.32 3.48 0.45
CA GLY A 75 2.37 2.96 -0.54
C GLY A 75 1.08 2.46 0.10
N SER A 76 1.18 1.64 1.16
CA SER A 76 0.02 1.17 1.93
C SER A 76 -0.74 2.34 2.55
N ALA A 77 -0.05 3.28 3.19
CA ALA A 77 -0.68 4.42 3.84
C ALA A 77 -1.46 5.29 2.84
N LEU A 78 -0.92 5.52 1.63
CA LEU A 78 -1.62 6.24 0.57
C LEU A 78 -2.94 5.58 0.21
N LEU A 79 -2.92 4.27 -0.05
CA LEU A 79 -4.12 3.54 -0.46
C LEU A 79 -5.16 3.47 0.67
N LEU A 80 -4.72 3.08 1.88
CA LEU A 80 -5.61 2.87 3.02
C LEU A 80 -6.22 4.17 3.57
N SER A 81 -5.56 5.31 3.37
CA SER A 81 -6.10 6.62 3.77
C SER A 81 -6.90 7.32 2.67
N GLY A 82 -7.05 6.70 1.49
CA GLY A 82 -7.73 7.32 0.34
C GLY A 82 -7.01 8.56 -0.21
N ASN A 83 -5.71 8.69 0.04
CA ASN A 83 -4.95 9.87 -0.40
C ASN A 83 -4.55 9.77 -1.88
N SER A 84 -4.53 10.93 -2.53
CA SER A 84 -4.09 11.03 -3.92
C SER A 84 -2.56 10.91 -4.00
N TYR A 85 -2.09 9.91 -4.76
CA TYR A 85 -0.67 9.73 -5.08
C TYR A 85 -0.02 11.01 -5.62
N THR A 86 -0.72 11.75 -6.49
CA THR A 86 -0.19 12.97 -7.11
C THR A 86 -0.12 14.13 -6.13
N LYS A 87 -1.14 14.31 -5.28
CA LYS A 87 -1.13 15.38 -4.25
C LYS A 87 -0.04 15.15 -3.21
N VAL A 88 0.12 13.92 -2.74
CA VAL A 88 1.20 13.59 -1.79
C VAL A 88 2.57 13.70 -2.45
N GLY A 89 2.72 13.28 -3.71
CA GLY A 89 3.93 13.50 -4.48
C GLY A 89 4.28 14.99 -4.63
N LEU A 90 3.29 15.85 -4.87
CA LEU A 90 3.48 17.31 -4.92
C LEU A 90 3.94 17.87 -3.56
N MET A 91 3.35 17.41 -2.46
CA MET A 91 3.80 17.76 -1.11
C MET A 91 5.27 17.36 -0.88
N PHE A 92 5.66 16.14 -1.25
CA PHE A 92 7.04 15.66 -1.16
C PHE A 92 7.99 16.56 -1.97
N ASN A 93 7.60 16.95 -3.17
CA ASN A 93 8.39 17.87 -4.01
C ASN A 93 8.57 19.24 -3.34
N PHE A 94 7.52 19.83 -2.76
CA PHE A 94 7.62 21.10 -2.03
C PHE A 94 8.53 21.01 -0.80
N CYS A 95 8.61 19.83 -0.16
CA CYS A 95 9.53 19.58 0.95
C CYS A 95 10.93 19.14 0.50
N ASN A 96 11.23 19.09 -0.81
CA ASN A 96 12.48 18.55 -1.36
C ASN A 96 12.77 17.11 -0.88
N LEU A 97 11.73 16.28 -0.78
CA LEU A 97 11.80 14.88 -0.36
C LEU A 97 11.81 13.95 -1.57
N GLN A 98 12.51 12.83 -1.42
CA GLN A 98 12.52 11.76 -2.41
C GLN A 98 11.24 10.94 -2.32
N TYR A 99 10.71 10.58 -3.48
CA TYR A 99 9.44 9.85 -3.62
C TYR A 99 9.61 8.70 -4.63
N PHE A 100 8.78 7.66 -4.51
CA PHE A 100 8.79 6.57 -5.50
C PHE A 100 7.99 6.95 -6.74
N SER A 101 8.24 6.26 -7.86
CA SER A 101 7.51 6.47 -9.11
C SER A 101 6.10 5.87 -9.06
N SER A 102 5.22 6.34 -9.95
CA SER A 102 3.86 5.81 -10.08
C SER A 102 3.87 4.35 -10.52
N THR A 103 4.85 3.96 -11.35
CA THR A 103 5.07 2.56 -11.73
C THR A 103 5.35 1.69 -10.50
N LEU A 104 6.22 2.13 -9.60
CA LEU A 104 6.53 1.39 -8.38
C LEU A 104 5.33 1.36 -7.42
N PHE A 105 4.57 2.44 -7.35
CA PHE A 105 3.32 2.49 -6.59
C PHE A 105 2.30 1.47 -7.08
N ASN A 106 2.07 1.41 -8.40
CA ASN A 106 1.14 0.46 -9.00
C ASN A 106 1.60 -0.99 -8.79
N GLN A 107 2.91 -1.25 -8.91
CA GLN A 107 3.49 -2.56 -8.59
C GLN A 107 3.24 -2.94 -7.13
N TYR A 108 3.41 -2.01 -6.18
CA TYR A 108 3.14 -2.30 -4.77
C TYR A 108 1.67 -2.59 -4.50
N GLN A 109 0.76 -1.83 -5.11
CA GLN A 109 -0.67 -2.08 -5.01
C GLN A 109 -1.02 -3.49 -5.51
N GLN A 110 -0.54 -3.85 -6.70
CA GLN A 110 -0.87 -5.13 -7.34
C GLN A 110 -0.25 -6.33 -6.62
N LEU A 111 1.02 -6.24 -6.20
CA LEU A 111 1.76 -7.39 -5.70
C LEU A 111 1.66 -7.61 -4.19
N TYR A 112 1.37 -6.56 -3.42
CA TYR A 112 1.43 -6.64 -1.96
C TYR A 112 0.19 -6.08 -1.28
N ILE A 113 -0.22 -4.86 -1.62
CA ILE A 113 -1.21 -4.14 -0.81
C ILE A 113 -2.62 -4.67 -1.07
N ALA A 114 -3.07 -4.73 -2.33
CA ALA A 114 -4.41 -5.23 -2.64
C ALA A 114 -4.59 -6.72 -2.29
N PRO A 115 -3.61 -7.61 -2.54
CA PRO A 115 -3.69 -8.99 -2.05
C PRO A 115 -3.85 -9.09 -0.53
N ALA A 116 -3.08 -8.32 0.24
CA ALA A 116 -3.17 -8.33 1.70
C ALA A 116 -4.52 -7.82 2.21
N ILE A 117 -5.08 -6.77 1.58
CA ILE A 117 -6.41 -6.26 1.91
C ILE A 117 -7.47 -7.32 1.61
N ASN A 118 -7.40 -7.96 0.44
CA ASN A 118 -8.36 -8.99 0.05
C ASN A 118 -8.28 -10.20 0.97
N GLU A 119 -7.07 -10.66 1.31
CA GLU A 119 -6.87 -11.77 2.24
C GLU A 119 -7.47 -11.46 3.62
N PHE A 120 -7.18 -10.28 4.17
CA PHE A 120 -7.76 -9.84 5.44
C PHE A 120 -9.29 -9.79 5.39
N TRP A 121 -9.85 -9.23 4.30
CA TRP A 121 -11.29 -9.13 4.11
C TRP A 121 -11.98 -10.50 4.00
N GLU A 122 -11.42 -11.42 3.22
CA GLU A 122 -11.97 -12.77 3.08
C GLU A 122 -11.90 -13.55 4.40
N GLN A 123 -10.80 -13.46 5.14
CA GLN A 123 -10.69 -14.07 6.47
C GLN A 123 -11.71 -13.48 7.45
N HIS A 124 -11.86 -12.15 7.47
CA HIS A 124 -12.81 -11.48 8.34
C HIS A 124 -14.26 -11.88 8.03
N LYS A 125 -14.64 -11.88 6.75
CA LYS A 125 -15.98 -12.35 6.33
C LYS A 125 -16.22 -13.80 6.69
N GLN A 126 -15.26 -14.68 6.46
CA GLN A 126 -15.40 -16.10 6.77
C GLN A 126 -15.67 -16.30 8.27
N GLN A 127 -14.93 -15.61 9.12
CA GLN A 127 -15.15 -15.64 10.57
C GLN A 127 -16.57 -15.15 10.92
N LEU A 128 -17.02 -14.04 10.32
CA LEU A 128 -18.38 -13.55 10.55
C LEU A 128 -19.44 -14.57 10.09
N TRP A 129 -19.23 -15.25 8.95
CA TRP A 129 -20.18 -16.27 8.49
C TRP A 129 -20.24 -17.45 9.45
N GLU A 130 -19.10 -17.94 9.94
CA GLU A 130 -19.04 -19.01 10.93
C GLU A 130 -19.75 -18.61 12.25
N GLU A 131 -19.58 -17.36 12.69
CA GLU A 131 -20.27 -16.82 13.87
C GLU A 131 -21.79 -16.69 13.66
N LYS A 132 -22.25 -16.56 12.42
CA LYS A 132 -23.67 -16.38 12.05
C LYS A 132 -24.36 -17.66 11.57
N ALA A 133 -23.62 -18.75 11.41
CA ALA A 133 -24.17 -20.05 11.03
C ALA A 133 -25.26 -20.49 12.02
N ASP A 134 -26.35 -21.05 11.48
CA ASP A 134 -27.53 -21.54 12.23
C ASP A 134 -28.25 -20.49 13.10
N LYS A 135 -27.95 -19.19 12.91
CA LYS A 135 -28.63 -18.09 13.59
C LYS A 135 -29.57 -17.37 12.64
N GLU A 136 -30.61 -16.77 13.20
CA GLU A 136 -31.44 -15.83 12.45
C GLU A 136 -30.60 -14.59 12.10
N VAL A 137 -30.53 -14.27 10.82
CA VAL A 137 -29.85 -13.08 10.29
C VAL A 137 -30.87 -12.21 9.58
N VAL A 138 -30.94 -10.94 9.99
CA VAL A 138 -31.82 -9.95 9.34
C VAL A 138 -30.96 -9.06 8.46
N LEU A 139 -30.97 -9.31 7.16
CA LEU A 139 -30.14 -8.58 6.22
C LEU A 139 -30.76 -7.24 5.83
N SER A 140 -29.93 -6.20 5.79
CA SER A 140 -30.20 -4.96 5.08
C SER A 140 -29.09 -4.73 4.07
N GLY A 141 -29.45 -4.22 2.89
CA GLY A 141 -28.50 -3.99 1.81
C GLY A 141 -28.75 -2.70 1.06
N ASP A 142 -27.67 -2.12 0.56
CA ASP A 142 -27.72 -0.90 -0.23
C ASP A 142 -26.54 -0.84 -1.22
N GLY A 143 -26.74 -0.11 -2.32
CA GLY A 143 -25.77 0.09 -3.39
C GLY A 143 -25.20 1.50 -3.39
N GLY A 144 -23.92 1.65 -3.04
CA GLY A 144 -23.18 2.90 -3.17
C GLY A 144 -22.59 3.07 -4.58
N ASN A 145 -23.04 4.08 -5.33
CA ASN A 145 -22.50 4.42 -6.65
C ASN A 145 -21.35 5.44 -6.56
N ASP A 146 -20.39 5.35 -7.48
CA ASP A 146 -19.22 6.24 -7.54
C ASP A 146 -19.54 7.66 -8.06
N SER A 147 -20.65 7.83 -8.79
CA SER A 147 -21.13 9.13 -9.24
C SER A 147 -22.67 9.20 -9.29
N PRO A 148 -23.27 10.40 -9.22
CA PRO A 148 -24.72 10.57 -9.37
C PRO A 148 -25.22 10.26 -10.80
N GLY A 149 -26.45 9.77 -10.92
CA GLY A 149 -27.17 9.66 -12.20
C GLY A 149 -26.79 8.47 -13.08
N HIS A 150 -27.03 8.59 -14.39
CA HIS A 150 -26.82 7.50 -15.37
C HIS A 150 -25.35 7.30 -15.80
N SER A 151 -24.39 7.92 -15.10
CA SER A 151 -22.97 7.90 -15.43
C SER A 151 -22.10 7.09 -14.48
N ALA A 152 -22.69 6.42 -13.49
CA ALA A 152 -21.94 5.59 -12.54
C ALA A 152 -21.20 4.45 -13.24
N GLN A 153 -19.90 4.34 -12.97
CA GLN A 153 -19.03 3.28 -13.50
C GLN A 153 -19.03 2.07 -12.57
N TYR A 154 -19.11 2.31 -11.26
CA TYR A 154 -19.03 1.28 -10.24
C TYR A 154 -20.18 1.41 -9.23
N CYS A 155 -20.76 0.28 -8.87
CA CYS A 155 -21.69 0.15 -7.74
C CYS A 155 -21.08 -0.83 -6.73
N THR A 156 -20.83 -0.36 -5.51
CA THR A 156 -20.49 -1.22 -4.38
C THR A 156 -21.77 -1.57 -3.64
N TYR A 157 -22.19 -2.83 -3.73
CA TYR A 157 -23.34 -3.33 -2.99
C TYR A 157 -22.86 -4.02 -1.72
N SER A 158 -23.42 -3.64 -0.58
CA SER A 158 -23.11 -4.21 0.74
C SER A 158 -24.37 -4.79 1.40
N LEU A 159 -24.23 -5.94 2.03
CA LEU A 159 -25.22 -6.60 2.86
C LEU A 159 -24.71 -6.66 4.30
N ALA A 160 -25.47 -6.12 5.24
CA ALA A 160 -25.16 -6.10 6.66
C ALA A 160 -26.25 -6.79 7.47
N ASP A 161 -25.86 -7.44 8.57
CA ASP A 161 -26.80 -7.91 9.58
C ASP A 161 -27.30 -6.71 10.40
N MET A 162 -28.61 -6.54 10.49
CA MET A 162 -29.24 -5.44 11.21
C MET A 162 -29.08 -5.56 12.73
N ASN A 163 -28.76 -6.74 13.25
CA ASN A 163 -28.62 -6.97 14.68
C ASN A 163 -27.34 -6.33 15.25
N ASP A 164 -26.20 -6.48 14.58
CA ASP A 164 -24.90 -5.96 15.02
C ASP A 164 -24.20 -5.06 14.00
N GLN A 165 -24.86 -4.78 12.87
CA GLN A 165 -24.37 -3.93 11.79
C GLN A 165 -23.10 -4.46 11.11
N ALA A 166 -22.76 -5.73 11.31
CA ALA A 166 -21.63 -6.36 10.65
C ALA A 166 -21.91 -6.51 9.15
N ILE A 167 -20.96 -6.07 8.31
CA ILE A 167 -21.04 -6.28 6.85
C ILE A 167 -20.68 -7.74 6.59
N LEU A 168 -21.68 -8.52 6.17
CA LEU A 168 -21.52 -9.95 5.89
C LEU A 168 -21.07 -10.21 4.46
N GLN A 169 -21.43 -9.34 3.51
CA GLN A 169 -20.99 -9.48 2.13
C GLN A 169 -20.93 -8.13 1.43
N MET A 170 -19.92 -7.97 0.58
CA MET A 170 -19.75 -6.80 -0.27
C MET A 170 -19.23 -7.21 -1.64
N ASN A 171 -19.78 -6.62 -2.70
CA ASN A 171 -19.28 -6.82 -4.06
C ASN A 171 -19.39 -5.55 -4.90
N VAL A 172 -18.41 -5.37 -5.77
CA VAL A 172 -18.39 -4.28 -6.75
C VAL A 172 -18.94 -4.80 -8.08
N VAL A 173 -19.81 -4.02 -8.72
CA VAL A 173 -20.33 -4.24 -10.07
C VAL A 173 -19.86 -3.10 -10.95
N ASP A 174 -19.20 -3.44 -12.05
CA ASP A 174 -18.84 -2.48 -13.09
C ASP A 174 -20.00 -2.33 -14.10
N VAL A 175 -20.27 -1.11 -14.58
CA VAL A 175 -21.35 -0.83 -15.52
C VAL A 175 -21.26 -1.63 -16.82
N ARG A 176 -20.07 -2.07 -17.21
CA ARG A 176 -19.84 -2.97 -18.36
C ARG A 176 -20.48 -4.34 -18.14
N GLU A 177 -20.53 -4.83 -16.90
CA GLU A 177 -21.26 -6.04 -16.52
C GLU A 177 -22.78 -5.84 -16.57
N ALA A 178 -23.23 -4.59 -16.48
CA ALA A 178 -24.62 -4.17 -16.53
C ALA A 178 -25.06 -3.69 -17.94
N ALA A 179 -24.32 -4.07 -18.99
CA ALA A 179 -24.55 -3.64 -20.38
C ALA A 179 -24.64 -2.11 -20.54
N GLY A 180 -23.82 -1.38 -19.79
CA GLY A 180 -23.76 0.08 -19.81
C GLY A 180 -24.93 0.78 -19.10
N LYS A 181 -25.76 0.05 -18.35
CA LYS A 181 -26.93 0.59 -17.65
C LYS A 181 -26.70 0.62 -16.15
N SER A 182 -26.29 1.77 -15.61
CA SER A 182 -25.96 1.93 -14.19
C SER A 182 -27.09 1.50 -13.24
N ASN A 183 -28.35 1.76 -13.61
CA ASN A 183 -29.53 1.36 -12.84
C ASN A 183 -29.64 -0.15 -12.59
N ASN A 184 -28.98 -0.98 -13.41
CA ASN A 184 -29.01 -2.43 -13.25
C ASN A 184 -27.94 -2.94 -12.28
N MET A 185 -26.92 -2.13 -11.97
CA MET A 185 -25.78 -2.57 -11.16
C MET A 185 -26.21 -2.95 -9.74
N GLU A 186 -27.13 -2.19 -9.14
CA GLU A 186 -27.64 -2.47 -7.80
C GLU A 186 -28.35 -3.82 -7.73
N ARG A 187 -29.25 -4.11 -8.68
CA ARG A 187 -29.93 -5.41 -8.77
C ARG A 187 -28.93 -6.57 -8.94
N ILE A 188 -27.91 -6.39 -9.77
CA ILE A 188 -26.84 -7.39 -9.97
C ILE A 188 -26.06 -7.58 -8.67
N GLY A 189 -25.75 -6.47 -7.98
CA GLY A 189 -25.01 -6.49 -6.73
C GLY A 189 -25.77 -7.19 -5.61
N PHE A 190 -27.06 -6.88 -5.46
CA PHE A 190 -27.97 -7.57 -4.55
C PHE A 190 -28.01 -9.07 -4.80
N GLN A 191 -28.27 -9.49 -6.04
CA GLN A 191 -28.38 -10.91 -6.39
C GLN A 191 -27.08 -11.66 -6.06
N ARG A 192 -25.92 -11.13 -6.45
CA ARG A 192 -24.61 -11.74 -6.15
C ARG A 192 -24.36 -11.86 -4.66
N GLY A 193 -24.70 -10.82 -3.90
CA GLY A 193 -24.56 -10.80 -2.45
C GLY A 193 -25.44 -11.87 -1.78
N MET A 194 -26.71 -11.92 -2.17
CA MET A 194 -27.68 -12.90 -1.65
C MET A 194 -27.31 -14.32 -2.02
N ASP A 195 -26.91 -14.59 -3.27
CA ASP A 195 -26.50 -15.92 -3.71
C ASP A 195 -25.28 -16.42 -2.89
N ALA A 196 -24.30 -15.53 -2.64
CA ALA A 196 -23.13 -15.85 -1.85
C ALA A 196 -23.47 -16.18 -0.39
N LEU A 197 -24.33 -15.38 0.25
CA LEU A 197 -24.76 -15.63 1.63
C LEU A 197 -25.65 -16.87 1.72
N HIS A 198 -26.52 -17.09 0.73
CA HIS A 198 -27.39 -18.26 0.68
C HIS A 198 -26.59 -19.57 0.62
N GLN A 199 -25.47 -19.62 -0.10
CA GLN A 199 -24.60 -20.80 -0.15
C GLN A 199 -23.77 -21.02 1.13
N LYS A 200 -23.68 -20.03 2.02
CA LYS A 200 -22.75 -20.03 3.15
C LYS A 200 -23.44 -20.10 4.51
N LEU A 201 -24.63 -19.52 4.62
CA LEU A 201 -25.40 -19.44 5.86
C LEU A 201 -26.62 -20.36 5.87
N PHE A 202 -27.06 -20.87 4.71
CA PHE A 202 -28.27 -21.66 4.53
C PHE A 202 -27.99 -22.90 3.67
#